data_AF-A0A950X6I1-F1
#
_entry.id   AF-A0A950X6I1-F1
#
_cell.length_a   1.000
_cell.length_b   1.000
_cell.length_c   1.000
_cell.angle_alpha   90.00
_cell.angle_beta   90.00
_cell.angle_gamma   90.00
#
_symmetry.space_group_name_H-M   'P 1'
#
loop_
_entity.id
_entity.type
_entity.pdbx_description
1 polymer ?
#
loop_
_entity_poly.entity_id
_entity_poly.type
_entity_poly.pdbx_seq_one_letter_code
_entity_poly.pdbx_strand_id
1 'polypeptide(L)'
;MGYDTALDSGGNLYVAAESYSNGNCAVVLKFSSSGSLLAAYSYKGPATYDSGYSIDVDKSGDVILAGTSWDYSVYPNHNSIL
;
A
#
# COMPACT_ATOMS: atom_id res chain seq x y z
N MET A 1 6.16 2.70 -7.52
CA MET A 1 6.61 4.04 -7.06
C MET A 1 6.04 4.30 -5.66
N GLY A 2 6.58 5.22 -4.88
CA GLY A 2 5.98 5.64 -3.60
C GLY A 2 5.05 6.85 -3.79
N TYR A 3 3.90 6.85 -3.11
CA TYR A 3 2.84 7.85 -3.30
C TYR A 3 2.56 8.71 -2.08
N ASP A 4 2.57 8.12 -0.90
CA ASP A 4 2.24 8.78 0.35
C ASP A 4 3.02 8.14 1.51
N THR A 5 3.17 8.88 2.60
CA THR A 5 3.90 8.41 3.78
C THR A 5 3.26 8.84 5.09
N ALA A 6 3.31 7.96 6.08
CA ALA A 6 2.83 8.21 7.44
C ALA A 6 3.86 7.74 8.48
N LEU A 7 3.79 8.28 9.70
CA LEU A 7 4.65 7.91 10.81
C LEU A 7 3.83 7.27 11.93
N ASP A 8 4.34 6.19 12.54
CA ASP A 8 3.80 5.73 13.82
C ASP A 8 4.31 6.57 15.00
N SER A 9 3.74 6.34 16.19
CA SER A 9 4.13 7.01 17.44
C SER A 9 5.59 6.76 17.86
N GLY A 10 6.23 5.72 17.33
CA GLY A 10 7.65 5.43 17.49
C GLY A 10 8.56 6.10 16.46
N GLY A 11 7.98 6.85 15.50
CA GLY A 11 8.71 7.51 14.42
C GLY A 11 9.15 6.58 13.29
N ASN A 12 8.59 5.38 13.19
CA ASN A 12 8.82 4.52 12.04
C ASN A 12 8.02 5.03 10.85
N LEU A 13 8.63 5.00 9.67
CA LEU A 13 8.06 5.49 8.42
C LEU A 13 7.33 4.36 7.69
N TYR A 14 6.09 4.62 7.31
CA TYR A 14 5.31 3.78 6.42
C TYR A 14 5.18 4.49 5.08
N VAL A 15 5.36 3.75 3.99
CA VAL A 15 5.29 4.26 2.62
C VAL A 15 4.25 3.48 1.85
N ALA A 16 3.21 4.17 1.36
CA ALA A 16 2.30 3.63 0.36
C ALA A 16 2.99 3.60 -0.99
N ALA A 17 2.93 2.46 -1.66
CA ALA A 17 3.57 2.25 -2.93
C ALA A 17 2.79 1.27 -3.82
N GLU A 18 3.25 1.18 -5.06
CA GLU A 18 2.90 0.08 -5.96
C GLU A 18 4.17 -0.62 -6.46
N SER A 19 4.03 -1.92 -6.74
CA SER A 19 5.07 -2.74 -7.33
C SER A 19 4.60 -3.39 -8.64
N TYR A 20 5.21 -2.98 -9.74
CA TYR A 20 5.00 -3.58 -11.06
C TYR A 20 5.68 -4.95 -11.21
N SER A 21 6.79 -5.18 -10.50
CA SER A 21 7.54 -6.44 -10.58
C SER A 21 6.91 -7.57 -9.77
N ASN A 22 6.00 -7.26 -8.85
CA ASN A 22 5.29 -8.23 -8.02
C ASN A 22 3.81 -8.35 -8.41
N GLY A 23 3.53 -8.42 -9.72
CA GLY A 23 2.18 -8.63 -10.25
C GLY A 23 1.26 -7.42 -10.17
N ASN A 24 1.80 -6.19 -10.21
CA ASN A 24 1.05 -4.93 -10.08
C ASN A 24 0.22 -4.92 -8.78
N CYS A 25 0.91 -4.93 -7.64
CA CYS A 25 0.29 -4.95 -6.32
C CYS A 25 0.53 -3.65 -5.55
N ALA A 26 -0.37 -3.36 -4.62
CA ALA A 26 -0.17 -2.31 -3.63
C ALA A 26 0.84 -2.79 -2.60
N VAL A 27 1.71 -1.90 -2.14
CA VAL A 27 2.78 -2.22 -1.18
C VAL A 27 2.80 -1.20 -0.06
N VAL A 28 3.01 -1.68 1.16
CA VAL A 28 3.40 -0.86 2.31
C VAL A 28 4.81 -1.25 2.71
N LEU A 29 5.72 -0.28 2.71
CA LEU A 29 7.07 -0.46 3.24
C LEU A 29 7.16 0.23 4.60
N LYS A 30 7.69 -0.47 5.61
CA LYS A 30 7.98 0.08 6.92
C LYS A 30 9.48 0.23 7.10
N PHE A 31 9.93 1.43 7.43
CA PHE A 31 11.32 1.73 7.78
C PHE A 31 11.42 2.19 9.23
N SER A 32 12.54 1.89 9.89
CA SER A 32 12.88 2.48 11.17
C SER A 32 13.09 3.99 11.02
N SER A 33 13.05 4.72 12.14
CA SER A 33 13.45 6.13 12.19
C SER A 33 14.91 6.38 11.73
N SER A 34 15.74 5.35 11.71
CA SER A 34 17.11 5.38 11.18
C SER A 34 17.21 4.99 9.69
N GLY A 35 16.08 4.77 9.01
CA GLY A 35 16.02 4.45 7.58
C GLY A 35 16.27 2.98 7.22
N SER A 36 16.32 2.07 8.20
CA SER A 36 16.46 0.63 7.93
C SER A 36 15.11 0.02 7.57
N LEU A 37 15.03 -0.77 6.50
CA LEU A 37 13.79 -1.46 6.14
C LEU A 37 13.46 -2.50 7.22
N LEU A 38 12.31 -2.35 7.88
CA LEU A 38 11.83 -3.25 8.92
C LEU A 38 10.86 -4.30 8.37
N ALA A 39 9.98 -3.90 7.46
CA ALA A 39 8.98 -4.80 6.88
C ALA A 39 8.50 -4.32 5.50
N ALA A 40 7.97 -5.25 4.72
CA ALA A 40 7.25 -4.99 3.48
C ALA A 40 5.98 -5.85 3.46
N TYR A 41 4.85 -5.22 3.16
CA TYR A 41 3.55 -5.86 3.02
C TYR A 41 3.06 -5.61 1.61
N SER A 42 2.51 -6.62 0.95
CA SER A 42 1.93 -6.49 -0.37
C SER A 42 0.48 -6.94 -0.36
N TYR A 43 -0.39 -6.14 -0.97
CA TYR A 43 -1.77 -6.51 -1.25
C TYR A 43 -1.94 -6.71 -2.75
N LYS A 44 -2.27 -7.95 -3.13
CA LYS A 44 -2.64 -8.32 -4.49
C LYS A 44 -4.06 -8.88 -4.48
N GLY A 45 -4.99 -8.10 -5.02
CA GLY A 45 -6.36 -8.51 -5.20
C GLY A 45 -6.53 -9.39 -6.44
N PRO A 46 -7.78 -9.78 -6.75
CA PRO A 46 -8.09 -10.53 -7.97
C PRO A 46 -7.97 -9.68 -9.24
N ALA A 47 -7.83 -8.36 -9.10
CA ALA A 47 -7.68 -7.43 -10.21
C ALA A 47 -6.27 -7.47 -10.83
N THR A 48 -6.17 -6.99 -12.06
CA THR A 48 -4.92 -6.94 -12.82
C THR A 48 -3.95 -5.95 -12.20
N TYR A 49 -4.45 -4.81 -11.72
CA TYR A 49 -3.67 -3.76 -11.06
C TYR A 49 -4.25 -3.46 -9.68
N ASP A 50 -3.39 -3.45 -8.67
CA ASP A 50 -3.69 -2.88 -7.36
C ASP A 50 -2.61 -1.85 -7.04
N SER A 51 -3.03 -0.66 -6.63
CA SER A 51 -2.13 0.44 -6.29
C SER A 51 -2.55 1.05 -4.96
N GLY A 52 -1.60 1.25 -4.05
CA GLY A 52 -1.80 1.97 -2.80
C GLY A 52 -1.36 3.42 -2.97
N TYR A 53 -2.29 4.37 -2.77
CA TYR A 53 -2.06 5.79 -3.04
C TYR A 53 -2.02 6.66 -1.80
N SER A 54 -2.68 6.28 -0.71
CA SER A 54 -2.66 7.02 0.54
C SER A 54 -2.58 6.08 1.73
N ILE A 55 -1.92 6.54 2.79
CA ILE A 55 -1.70 5.76 4.00
C ILE A 55 -1.83 6.63 5.24
N ASP A 56 -2.46 6.10 6.26
CA ASP A 56 -2.47 6.69 7.61
C ASP A 56 -2.14 5.62 8.64
N VAL A 57 -1.59 6.05 9.78
CA VAL A 57 -1.25 5.19 10.90
C VAL A 57 -1.85 5.78 12.17
N ASP A 58 -2.70 5.01 12.83
CA ASP A 58 -3.33 5.46 14.05
C ASP A 58 -2.35 5.42 15.25
N LYS A 59 -2.80 5.91 16.41
CA LYS A 59 -1.96 5.94 17.63
C LYS A 59 -1.67 4.55 18.19
N SER A 60 -2.48 3.55 17.84
CA SER A 60 -2.33 2.15 18.24
C SER A 60 -1.32 1.41 17.34
N GLY A 61 -0.96 2.01 16.19
CA GLY A 61 -0.08 1.42 15.18
C GLY A 61 -0.83 0.68 14.08
N ASP A 62 -2.16 0.83 14.01
CA ASP A 62 -2.98 0.28 12.93
C ASP A 62 -2.78 1.10 11.66
N VAL A 63 -2.53 0.39 10.55
CA VAL A 63 -2.21 0.99 9.26
C VAL A 63 -3.42 0.88 8.34
N ILE A 64 -3.89 2.01 7.84
CA ILE A 64 -4.94 2.07 6.82
C ILE A 64 -4.29 2.46 5.50
N LEU A 65 -4.47 1.64 4.48
CA LEU A 65 -4.01 1.90 3.11
C LEU A 65 -5.24 2.08 2.21
N ALA A 66 -5.31 3.21 1.51
CA ALA A 66 -6.33 3.48 0.51
C ALA A 66 -5.71 3.48 -0.89
N GLY A 67 -6.49 3.05 -1.88
CA GLY A 67 -5.96 2.81 -3.22
C GLY A 67 -7.03 2.41 -4.23
N THR A 68 -6.59 1.79 -5.32
CA THR A 68 -7.49 1.28 -6.37
C THR A 68 -7.13 -0.15 -6.73
N SER A 69 -8.16 -0.97 -6.96
CA SER A 69 -8.07 -2.22 -7.70
C SER A 69 -8.73 -2.03 -9.06
N TRP A 70 -8.05 -2.40 -10.14
CA TRP A 70 -8.48 -2.11 -11.50
C TRP A 70 -8.14 -3.23 -12.49
N ASP A 71 -9.08 -3.49 -13.41
CA ASP A 71 -9.01 -4.49 -14.48
C ASP A 71 -9.24 -3.84 -15.85
N TYR A 72 -8.57 -4.36 -16.88
CA TYR A 72 -8.76 -3.92 -18.28
C TYR A 72 -10.03 -4.50 -18.94
N SER A 73 -10.77 -5.39 -18.27
CA SER A 73 -11.85 -6.14 -18.92
C SER A 73 -13.11 -5.32 -19.13
N VAL A 74 -13.76 -5.49 -20.29
CA VAL A 74 -15.02 -4.84 -20.68
C VAL A 74 -16.22 -5.18 -19.76
N TYR A 75 -16.06 -6.14 -18.86
CA TYR A 75 -17.00 -6.48 -17.80
C TYR A 75 -16.30 -6.45 -16.43
N PRO A 76 -16.05 -5.27 -15.85
CA PRO A 76 -15.31 -5.18 -14.60
C PRO A 76 -16.16 -5.74 -13.46
N ASN A 77 -15.70 -6.83 -12.85
CA ASN A 77 -16.28 -7.45 -11.67
C ASN A 77 -15.68 -6.93 -10.35
N HIS A 78 -14.63 -6.09 -10.41
CA HIS A 78 -13.83 -5.72 -9.23
C HIS A 78 -13.54 -4.21 -9.11
N ASN A 79 -14.52 -3.34 -9.40
CA ASN A 79 -14.36 -1.87 -9.30
C ASN A 79 -14.51 -1.29 -7.88
N SER A 80 -14.28 -2.08 -6.82
CA SER A 80 -14.42 -1.59 -5.44
C SER A 80 -13.28 -2.11 -4.58
N ILE A 81 -12.66 -1.21 -3.81
CA ILE A 81 -11.88 -1.57 -2.64
C ILE A 81 -12.55 -0.98 -1.40
N LEU A 82 -12.53 -1.76 -0.31
CA LEU A 82 -12.84 -1.36 1.06
C LEU A 82 -11.85 -0.29 1.54
#